data_AF-A0A3D3T6U2-F1
#
_entry.id   AF-A0A3D3T6U2-F1
#
_cell.length_a   1.000
_cell.length_b   1.000
_cell.length_c   1.000
_cell.angle_alpha   90.00
_cell.angle_beta   90.00
_cell.angle_gamma   90.00
#
_symmetry.space_group_name_H-M   'P 1'
#
loop_
_entity.id
_entity.type
_entity.pdbx_description
1 polymer ?
#
loop_
_entity_poly.entity_id
_entity_poly.type
_entity_poly.pdbx_seq_one_letter_code
_entity_poly.pdbx_strand_id
1 'polypeptide(L)'
;TWMLNEQEDPPQLQEQYIYLAVQLQLADKSLIYSIITIPTEQLGRFIPIPRRHSRGRRAYMILDDIIRYCLLDIYRDVIDVRRAQAYTIKIT
;
A
#
# COMPACT_ATOMS: atom_id res chain seq x y z
N THR A 1 2.43 -1.76 -8.55
CA THR A 1 1.73 -0.48 -8.31
C THR A 1 1.39 0.12 -9.64
N TRP A 2 0.15 0.58 -9.82
CA TRP A 2 -0.31 1.24 -11.05
C TRP A 2 -0.75 2.66 -10.73
N MET A 3 -0.24 3.64 -11.47
CA MET A 3 -0.77 5.00 -11.45
C MET A 3 -2.08 5.04 -12.23
N LEU A 4 -3.05 5.82 -11.74
CA LEU A 4 -4.34 5.98 -12.40
C LEU A 4 -4.36 7.31 -13.17
N ASN A 5 -4.79 7.24 -14.43
CA ASN A 5 -4.97 8.38 -15.32
C ASN A 5 -6.34 8.24 -16.01
N GLU A 6 -7.10 9.33 -16.15
CA GLU A 6 -8.40 9.32 -16.81
C GLU A 6 -8.31 9.06 -18.33
N GLN A 7 -7.12 9.26 -18.91
CA GLN A 7 -6.87 9.04 -20.35
C GLN A 7 -6.46 7.62 -20.69
N GLU A 8 -6.18 6.78 -19.68
CA GLU A 8 -5.74 5.40 -19.84
C GLU A 8 -6.77 4.44 -19.24
N ASP A 9 -6.89 3.25 -19.82
CA ASP A 9 -7.74 2.22 -19.24
C ASP A 9 -7.21 1.81 -17.86
N PRO A 10 -8.07 1.69 -16.84
CA PRO A 10 -7.64 1.25 -15.52
C PRO A 10 -7.13 -0.20 -15.57
N PRO A 11 -6.22 -0.58 -14.66
CA PRO A 11 -5.74 -1.96 -14.59
C PRO A 11 -6.91 -2.91 -14.31
N GLN A 12 -6.90 -4.09 -14.95
CA GLN A 12 -7.85 -5.16 -14.62
C GLN A 12 -7.56 -5.68 -13.20
N LEU A 13 -8.53 -5.49 -12.31
CA LEU A 13 -8.47 -5.96 -10.93
C LEU A 13 -9.09 -7.36 -10.84
N GLN A 14 -8.35 -8.29 -10.28
CA GLN A 14 -8.82 -9.65 -9.99
C GLN A 14 -9.51 -9.72 -8.62
N GLU A 15 -10.65 -10.40 -8.56
CA GLU A 15 -11.49 -10.58 -7.36
C GLU A 15 -10.77 -11.27 -6.19
N GLN A 16 -9.81 -12.15 -6.50
CA GLN A 16 -9.06 -12.92 -5.52
C GLN A 16 -8.06 -12.10 -4.71
N TYR A 17 -7.76 -10.87 -5.15
CA TYR A 17 -6.79 -10.00 -4.50
C TYR A 17 -7.44 -8.84 -3.74
N ILE A 18 -6.69 -8.34 -2.75
CA ILE A 18 -7.02 -7.13 -2.00
C ILE A 18 -6.08 -6.03 -2.49
N TYR A 19 -6.63 -4.84 -2.65
CA TYR A 19 -5.92 -3.68 -3.15
C TYR A 19 -5.94 -2.53 -2.14
N LEU A 20 -4.94 -1.67 -2.22
CA LEU A 20 -4.96 -0.34 -1.62
C LEU A 20 -5.13 0.68 -2.74
N ALA A 21 -6.23 1.43 -2.73
CA ALA A 21 -6.34 2.67 -3.47
C ALA A 21 -5.58 3.75 -2.71
N VAL A 22 -4.68 4.42 -3.41
CA VAL A 22 -3.75 5.38 -2.85
C VAL A 22 -4.05 6.76 -3.43
N GLN A 23 -4.17 7.74 -2.56
CA GLN A 23 -4.21 9.15 -2.90
C GLN A 23 -2.91 9.79 -2.44
N LEU A 24 -2.19 10.40 -3.38
CA LEU A 24 -0.95 11.12 -3.11
C LEU A 24 -1.20 12.61 -3.36
N GLN A 25 -0.72 13.44 -2.45
CA GLN A 25 -0.74 14.89 -2.57
C GLN A 25 0.69 15.38 -2.83
N LEU A 26 0.86 16.08 -3.95
CA LEU A 26 2.14 16.65 -4.36
C LEU A 26 2.43 17.98 -3.66
N ALA A 27 3.65 18.48 -3.84
CA ALA A 27 4.09 19.77 -3.29
C ALA A 27 3.22 20.96 -3.75
N ASP A 28 2.73 20.92 -5.00
CA ASP A 28 1.83 21.93 -5.57
C ASP A 28 0.36 21.74 -5.17
N LYS A 29 0.07 20.79 -4.28
CA LYS A 29 -1.26 20.37 -3.80
C LYS A 29 -2.10 19.62 -4.84
N SER A 30 -1.57 19.32 -6.03
CA SER A 30 -2.24 18.42 -6.96
C SER A 30 -2.38 17.02 -6.36
N LEU A 31 -3.41 16.31 -6.80
CA LEU A 31 -3.70 14.95 -6.36
C LEU A 31 -3.43 13.99 -7.50
N ILE A 32 -2.73 12.90 -7.19
CA ILE A 32 -2.56 11.77 -8.09
C ILE A 32 -3.02 10.50 -7.36
N TYR A 33 -3.48 9.53 -8.14
CA TYR A 33 -4.06 8.30 -7.61
C TYR A 33 -3.30 7.08 -8.12
N SER A 34 -3.29 6.03 -7.31
CA SER A 34 -2.57 4.80 -7.60
C SER A 34 -3.26 3.61 -6.95
N ILE A 35 -3.00 2.40 -7.46
CA ILE A 35 -3.45 1.14 -6.90
C ILE A 35 -2.24 0.26 -6.58
N ILE A 36 -2.23 -0.30 -5.37
CA ILE A 36 -1.25 -1.30 -4.92
C ILE A 36 -1.97 -2.61 -4.65
N THR A 37 -1.60 -3.70 -5.34
CA THR A 37 -1.98 -5.06 -4.91
C THR A 37 -1.19 -5.45 -3.68
N ILE A 38 -1.87 -6.01 -2.68
CA ILE A 38 -1.20 -6.51 -1.48
C ILE A 38 -0.63 -7.91 -1.79
N PRO A 39 0.70 -8.14 -1.69
CA PRO A 39 1.34 -9.39 -2.10
C PRO A 39 1.22 -10.48 -1.02
N THR A 40 -0.01 -10.81 -0.64
CA THR A 40 -0.30 -11.78 0.43
C THR A 40 0.08 -13.21 0.05
N GLU A 41 0.11 -13.57 -1.23
CA GLU A 41 0.51 -14.91 -1.68
C GLU A 41 2.01 -15.16 -1.47
N GLN A 42 2.84 -14.13 -1.66
CA GLN A 42 4.29 -14.24 -1.56
C GLN A 42 4.80 -14.05 -0.12
N LEU A 43 4.20 -13.14 0.65
CA LEU A 43 4.69 -12.76 1.99
C LEU A 43 3.83 -13.29 3.13
N GLY A 44 2.60 -13.74 2.85
CA GLY A 44 1.59 -13.98 3.87
C GLY A 44 0.97 -12.69 4.39
N ARG A 45 -0.26 -12.77 4.92
CA ARG A 45 -0.99 -11.59 5.43
C ARG A 45 -0.50 -11.13 6.82
N PHE A 46 0.01 -12.06 7.64
CA PHE A 46 0.43 -11.77 9.01
C PHE A 46 1.95 -11.90 9.11
N ILE A 47 2.61 -10.75 9.24
CA ILE A 47 4.07 -10.67 9.31
C ILE A 47 4.50 -10.71 10.78
N PRO A 48 5.34 -11.68 11.20
CA PRO A 48 5.82 -11.75 12.57
C PRO A 48 6.77 -10.58 12.87
N ILE A 49 6.54 -9.88 13.98
CA ILE A 49 7.44 -8.82 14.42
C ILE A 49 8.63 -9.46 15.17
N PRO A 50 9.88 -9.13 14.80
CA PRO A 50 11.06 -9.63 15.51
C PRO A 50 11.01 -9.31 16.99
N ARG A 51 11.31 -10.29 17.84
CA ARG A 51 11.30 -10.11 19.30
C ARG A 51 12.53 -9.31 19.72
N ARG A 52 12.31 -8.16 20.37
CA ARG A 52 13.41 -7.33 20.91
C ARG A 52 14.15 -7.99 22.08
N HIS A 53 13.49 -8.90 22.81
CA HIS A 53 14.05 -9.66 23.93
C HIS A 53 13.48 -11.10 24.00
N SER A 54 14.22 -12.01 24.62
CA SER A 54 13.93 -13.45 24.72
C SER A 54 12.62 -13.82 25.44
N ARG A 55 11.97 -12.88 26.15
CA ARG A 55 10.73 -13.12 26.92
C ARG A 55 9.46 -12.36 26.43
N GLY A 56 9.50 -11.67 25.30
CA GLY A 56 8.32 -10.97 24.76
C GLY A 56 7.25 -11.90 24.17
N ARG A 57 5.97 -11.50 24.20
CA ARG A 57 4.87 -12.19 23.48
C ARG A 57 5.14 -12.20 21.98
N ARG A 58 4.65 -13.21 21.26
CA ARG A 58 4.65 -13.20 19.79
C ARG A 58 3.64 -12.15 19.32
N ALA A 59 4.09 -11.21 18.49
CA ALA A 59 3.25 -10.19 17.89
C ALA A 59 3.34 -10.30 16.36
N TYR A 60 2.24 -10.02 15.70
CA TYR A 60 2.13 -10.02 14.25
C TYR A 60 1.58 -8.65 13.82
N MET A 61 2.04 -8.18 12.67
CA MET A 61 1.49 -7.01 11.99
C MET A 61 0.83 -7.47 10.70
N ILE A 62 -0.28 -6.83 10.32
CA ILE A 62 -0.91 -7.14 9.04
C ILE A 62 -0.08 -6.48 7.93
N LEU A 63 0.11 -7.17 6.81
CA LEU A 63 0.91 -6.69 5.69
C LEU A 63 0.39 -5.35 5.12
N ASP A 64 -0.92 -5.11 5.18
CA ASP A 64 -1.51 -3.84 4.75
C ASP A 64 -1.04 -2.65 5.61
N ASP A 65 -0.94 -2.82 6.93
CA ASP A 65 -0.45 -1.82 7.87
C ASP A 65 1.03 -1.50 7.62
N ILE A 66 1.84 -2.51 7.27
CA ILE A 66 3.25 -2.30 6.90
C ILE A 66 3.34 -1.44 5.64
N ILE A 67 2.57 -1.77 4.60
CA ILE A 67 2.56 -1.01 3.34
C ILE A 67 2.08 0.43 3.58
N ARG A 68 1.06 0.61 4.43
CA ARG A 68 0.54 1.93 4.83
C ARG A 68 1.59 2.76 5.56
N TYR A 69 2.37 2.14 6.45
CA TYR A 69 3.46 2.81 7.15
C TYR A 69 4.56 3.28 6.19
N CYS A 70 4.93 2.43 5.23
CA CYS A 70 5.97 2.71 4.23
C CYS A 70 5.44 3.47 3.00
N LEU A 71 4.22 3.99 3.03
CA LEU A 71 3.55 4.49 1.83
C LEU A 71 4.31 5.66 1.19
N LEU A 72 4.85 6.58 1.99
CA LEU A 72 5.68 7.66 1.46
C LEU A 72 6.99 7.15 0.84
N ASP A 73 7.62 6.16 1.46
CA ASP A 73 8.87 5.58 0.96
C ASP A 73 8.70 4.86 -0.38
N ILE A 74 7.51 4.33 -0.67
CA ILE A 74 7.19 3.72 -1.98
C ILE A 74 7.23 4.75 -3.12
N TYR A 75 6.86 6.01 -2.88
CA TYR A 75 6.72 7.01 -3.95
C TYR A 75 7.80 8.10 -3.95
N ARG A 76 8.47 8.34 -2.81
CA ARG A 76 9.37 9.51 -2.63
C ARG A 76 10.53 9.58 -3.62
N ASP A 77 10.97 8.43 -4.14
CA ASP A 77 12.12 8.37 -5.05
C ASP A 77 11.75 8.73 -6.50
N VAL A 78 10.46 8.73 -6.82
CA VAL A 78 9.95 8.96 -8.18
C VAL A 78 9.12 10.25 -8.27
N ILE A 79 8.46 10.64 -7.16
CA ILE A 79 7.50 11.73 -7.12
C ILE A 79 7.68 12.53 -5.81
N ASP A 80 7.69 13.87 -5.86
CA ASP A 80 7.72 14.74 -4.66
C ASP A 80 6.35 14.75 -3.95
N VAL A 81 6.04 13.64 -3.30
CA VAL A 81 4.82 13.43 -2.51
C VAL A 81 5.01 14.00 -1.10
N ARG A 82 4.07 14.85 -0.68
CA ARG A 82 4.05 15.42 0.67
C ARG A 82 3.13 14.69 1.63
N ARG A 83 2.06 14.08 1.11
CA ARG A 83 1.14 13.29 1.90
C ARG A 83 0.63 12.12 1.07
N ALA A 84 0.54 10.96 1.69
CA ALA A 84 -0.02 9.77 1.08
C ALA A 84 -1.11 9.20 2.01
N GLN A 85 -2.22 8.79 1.42
CA GLN A 85 -3.33 8.12 2.11
C GLN A 85 -3.69 6.87 1.32
N ALA A 86 -4.06 5.81 2.01
CA ALA A 86 -4.45 4.56 1.39
C ALA A 86 -5.78 4.05 1.94
N TYR A 87 -6.57 3.40 1.09
CA TYR A 87 -7.90 2.88 1.37
C TYR A 87 -7.98 1.46 0.85
N THR A 88 -8.43 0.52 1.68
CA THR A 88 -8.52 -0.88 1.27
C THR A 88 -9.75 -1.07 0.39
N ILE A 89 -9.56 -1.72 -0.75
CA ILE A 89 -10.61 -2.07 -1.70
C ILE A 89 -10.56 -3.58 -1.96
N LYS A 90 -11.74 -4.20 -2.00
CA LYS A 90 -11.95 -5.57 -2.45
C LYS A 90 -13.06 -5.54 -3.50
N ILE A 91 -12.82 -6.20 -4.63
CA ILE A 91 -13.79 -6.34 -5.71
C ILE A 91 -14.49 -7.70 -5.55
N THR A 92 -15.79 -7.74 -5.81
CA THR A 92 -16.67 -8.92 -5.73
C THR A 92 -17.73 -8.85 -6.82
#